data_AF-A0A852RG60-F1
#
_entry.id   AF-A0A852RG60-F1
#
_cell.length_a   1.000
_cell.length_b   1.000
_cell.length_c   1.000
_cell.angle_alpha   90.00
_cell.angle_beta   90.00
_cell.angle_gamma   90.00
#
_symmetry.space_group_name_H-M   'P 1'
#
loop_
_entity.id
_entity.type
_entity.pdbx_description
1 polymer ?
#
loop_
_entity_poly.entity_id
_entity_poly.type
_entity_poly.pdbx_seq_one_letter_code
_entity_poly.pdbx_strand_id
1 'polypeptide(L)'
;MTTGAATEEQMRQMNWILAEHGDTGDADLAVAVQVALWEIRREPGNAAWIDGKYELFRANGGRANVEAGTRLAAEARTAALAPGNATPGGGLEVHTDDGDVAGTVRYPAGTTALSITGGVFDSGSSSVSVADGAAGTLHWTATPHEPNWDRTTEVSVTGSWSVAEKYWPAELILHPSTRDTEQRIGAGVKPVVGTNSGAFAAKLASFSHDFVPALATQVPAAIVQRADPVFRDVVTVSAGPAGWPSRGVADFMPVVAEGTLYGPFEAPQTEQDAAPDGAPVAGTAELAVDAGPGDYAVELAVPDAAPGYYYWVWAIREAGQTQAVRDSGLLAPGAEYADRFGVITERQIVPSELRLDTALVTNRLEPGARTLVDTVRATAAPGAWLRDSDNQRIPVVVRLTYFQSDERPTRQPEVPDGATELGTATLSLAEPDVWVDAAPFDIPEGTRGWVTVQACVTAEDQSEAGAERFVPWCDDYGVPAETAELVEPAAEVAPTADIAATGAATAPRPMLFAAGLLGAGGLLGGIVALRRTHGS
;
A
#
# COMPACT_ATOMS: atom_id res chain seq x y z
N MET A 1 -85.44 -30.89 3.61
CA MET A 1 -84.00 -31.05 3.86
C MET A 1 -83.35 -29.72 3.56
N THR A 2 -82.44 -29.26 4.42
CA THR A 2 -81.62 -28.07 4.19
C THR A 2 -80.21 -28.54 3.86
N THR A 3 -79.84 -28.44 2.58
CA THR A 3 -78.46 -28.64 2.10
C THR A 3 -77.80 -27.29 1.89
N GLY A 4 -76.49 -27.21 2.05
CA GLY A 4 -75.70 -26.03 1.68
C GLY A 4 -75.68 -25.79 0.16
N ALA A 5 -75.19 -24.62 -0.25
CA ALA A 5 -74.72 -24.44 -1.61
C ALA A 5 -73.51 -25.37 -1.88
N ALA A 6 -73.30 -25.77 -3.13
CA ALA A 6 -72.13 -26.58 -3.47
C ALA A 6 -70.84 -25.77 -3.30
N THR A 7 -69.83 -26.35 -2.66
CA THR A 7 -68.49 -25.76 -2.62
C THR A 7 -67.85 -25.83 -4.00
N GLU A 8 -66.84 -25.00 -4.27
CA GLU A 8 -66.12 -25.07 -5.54
C GLU A 8 -65.50 -26.45 -5.80
N GLU A 9 -65.02 -27.12 -4.75
CA GLU A 9 -64.46 -28.46 -4.84
C GLU A 9 -65.51 -29.48 -5.28
N GLN A 10 -66.70 -29.44 -4.66
CA GLN A 10 -67.83 -30.27 -5.08
C GLN A 10 -68.27 -29.94 -6.51
N MET A 11 -68.27 -28.66 -6.89
CA MET A 11 -68.58 -28.23 -8.26
C MET A 11 -67.58 -28.78 -9.27
N ARG A 12 -66.27 -28.72 -8.99
CA ARG A 12 -65.22 -29.34 -9.83
C ARG A 12 -65.39 -30.86 -9.95
N GLN A 13 -65.66 -31.53 -8.83
CA GLN A 13 -65.88 -32.99 -8.80
C GLN A 13 -67.13 -33.40 -9.60
N MET A 14 -68.25 -32.70 -9.43
CA MET A 14 -69.45 -32.91 -10.25
C MET A 14 -69.21 -32.58 -11.74
N ASN A 15 -68.42 -31.55 -12.03
CA ASN A 15 -68.06 -31.14 -13.38
C ASN A 15 -67.28 -32.25 -14.10
N TRP A 16 -66.23 -32.78 -13.47
CA TRP A 16 -65.46 -33.93 -13.98
C TRP A 16 -66.36 -35.13 -14.28
N ILE A 17 -67.22 -35.53 -13.33
CA ILE A 17 -68.16 -36.65 -13.49
C ILE A 17 -69.06 -36.44 -14.71
N LEU A 18 -69.65 -35.24 -14.84
CA LEU A 18 -70.59 -34.95 -15.92
C LEU A 18 -69.93 -34.77 -17.29
N ALA A 19 -68.69 -34.26 -17.35
CA ALA A 19 -67.98 -34.03 -18.60
C ALA A 19 -67.36 -35.30 -19.19
N GLU A 20 -66.82 -36.20 -18.35
CA GLU A 20 -66.17 -37.44 -18.81
C GLU A 20 -67.17 -38.62 -18.91
N HIS A 21 -68.28 -38.61 -18.17
CA HIS A 21 -69.21 -39.74 -18.08
C HIS A 21 -70.71 -39.40 -18.22
N GLY A 22 -71.09 -38.12 -18.21
CA GLY A 22 -72.49 -37.71 -18.21
C GLY A 22 -73.23 -37.90 -19.54
N ASP A 23 -72.53 -37.80 -20.67
CA ASP A 23 -73.08 -38.09 -22.00
C ASP A 23 -72.84 -39.56 -22.36
N THR A 24 -73.74 -40.43 -21.90
CA THR A 24 -73.64 -41.89 -22.09
C THR A 24 -74.95 -42.53 -22.55
N GLY A 25 -74.83 -43.49 -23.45
CA GLY A 25 -75.93 -44.40 -23.84
C GLY A 25 -76.04 -45.65 -22.96
N ASP A 26 -75.11 -45.87 -22.03
CA ASP A 26 -75.11 -46.98 -21.08
C ASP A 26 -75.96 -46.62 -19.84
N ALA A 27 -77.04 -47.37 -19.63
CA ALA A 27 -77.97 -47.16 -18.54
C ALA A 27 -77.38 -47.42 -17.15
N ASP A 28 -76.46 -48.39 -17.01
CA ASP A 28 -75.84 -48.70 -15.73
C ASP A 28 -74.80 -47.62 -15.37
N LEU A 29 -74.05 -47.11 -16.36
CA LEU A 29 -73.18 -45.95 -16.17
C LEU A 29 -73.97 -44.68 -15.84
N ALA A 30 -75.11 -44.43 -16.49
CA ALA A 30 -75.97 -43.29 -16.18
C ALA A 30 -76.49 -43.32 -14.73
N VAL A 31 -76.87 -44.50 -14.21
CA VAL A 31 -77.23 -44.67 -12.79
C VAL A 31 -76.01 -44.45 -11.89
N ALA A 32 -74.84 -44.97 -12.25
CA ALA A 32 -73.60 -44.76 -11.49
C ALA A 32 -73.21 -43.26 -11.42
N VAL A 33 -73.34 -42.51 -12.52
CA VAL A 33 -73.15 -41.05 -12.56
C VAL A 33 -74.11 -40.35 -11.60
N GLN A 34 -75.41 -40.69 -11.62
CA GLN A 34 -76.38 -40.08 -10.71
C GLN A 34 -76.08 -40.39 -9.24
N VAL A 35 -75.64 -41.61 -8.92
CA VAL A 35 -75.17 -41.99 -7.58
C VAL A 35 -73.91 -41.20 -7.19
N ALA A 36 -72.95 -41.04 -8.10
CA ALA A 36 -71.71 -40.33 -7.85
C ALA A 36 -71.96 -38.85 -7.50
N LEU A 37 -72.87 -38.18 -8.22
CA LEU A 37 -73.29 -36.82 -7.90
C LEU A 37 -73.95 -36.70 -6.51
N TRP A 38 -74.71 -37.73 -6.08
CA TRP A 38 -75.25 -37.77 -4.71
C TRP A 38 -74.14 -37.96 -3.67
N GLU A 39 -73.13 -38.79 -3.92
CA GLU A 39 -71.98 -38.97 -3.02
C GLU A 39 -71.10 -37.71 -2.92
N ILE A 40 -70.93 -36.94 -3.99
CA ILE A 40 -70.23 -35.63 -3.92
C ILE A 40 -71.05 -34.60 -3.13
N ARG A 41 -72.38 -34.64 -3.24
CA ARG A 41 -73.31 -33.72 -2.54
C ARG A 41 -73.91 -34.31 -1.26
N ARG A 42 -73.27 -35.34 -0.69
CA ARG A 42 -73.70 -35.95 0.57
C ARG A 42 -73.27 -35.09 1.75
N GLU A 43 -74.26 -34.58 2.47
CA GLU A 43 -74.12 -33.68 3.61
C GLU A 43 -74.93 -34.24 4.81
N PRO A 44 -74.61 -33.88 6.07
CA PRO A 44 -75.39 -34.33 7.22
C PRO A 44 -76.90 -34.08 7.11
N GLY A 45 -77.32 -33.01 6.40
CA GLY A 45 -78.72 -32.65 6.19
C GLY A 45 -79.49 -33.47 5.13
N ASN A 46 -78.80 -34.31 4.33
CA ASN A 46 -79.43 -35.18 3.31
C ASN A 46 -78.97 -36.65 3.35
N ALA A 47 -77.92 -37.00 4.12
CA ALA A 47 -77.32 -38.33 4.14
C ALA A 47 -78.35 -39.46 4.34
N ALA A 48 -79.23 -39.36 5.35
CA ALA A 48 -80.24 -40.39 5.63
C ALA A 48 -81.24 -40.62 4.46
N TRP A 49 -81.49 -39.60 3.63
CA TRP A 49 -82.32 -39.76 2.42
C TRP A 49 -81.54 -40.47 1.31
N ILE A 50 -80.26 -40.13 1.12
CA ILE A 50 -79.35 -40.79 0.18
C ILE A 50 -79.18 -42.28 0.56
N ASP A 51 -78.95 -42.58 1.84
CA ASP A 51 -78.82 -43.94 2.35
C ASP A 51 -80.09 -44.77 2.09
N GLY A 52 -81.27 -44.22 2.37
CA GLY A 52 -82.55 -44.86 2.03
C GLY A 52 -82.75 -45.09 0.53
N LYS A 53 -82.21 -44.21 -0.35
CA LYS A 53 -82.19 -44.46 -1.80
C LYS A 53 -81.24 -45.60 -2.17
N TYR A 54 -80.10 -45.74 -1.52
CA TYR A 54 -79.18 -46.85 -1.76
C TYR A 54 -79.71 -48.19 -1.25
N GLU A 55 -80.41 -48.22 -0.11
CA GLU A 55 -81.11 -49.41 0.36
C GLU A 55 -82.17 -49.87 -0.66
N LEU A 56 -82.99 -48.93 -1.16
CA LEU A 56 -83.96 -49.22 -2.22
C LEU A 56 -83.30 -49.72 -3.52
N PHE A 57 -82.21 -49.10 -3.98
CA PHE A 57 -81.49 -49.59 -5.17
C PHE A 57 -80.91 -50.99 -4.94
N ARG A 58 -80.24 -51.25 -3.81
CA ARG A 58 -79.67 -52.56 -3.47
C ARG A 58 -80.74 -53.65 -3.38
N ALA A 59 -81.88 -53.36 -2.77
CA ALA A 59 -83.01 -54.29 -2.66
C ALA A 59 -83.64 -54.66 -4.01
N ASN A 60 -83.49 -53.79 -5.03
CA ASN A 60 -84.02 -53.98 -6.38
C ASN A 60 -82.91 -54.31 -7.41
N GLY A 61 -81.80 -54.93 -6.97
CA GLY A 61 -80.73 -55.43 -7.85
C GLY A 61 -79.65 -54.42 -8.23
N GLY A 62 -79.87 -53.11 -8.02
CA GLY A 62 -78.94 -52.03 -8.37
C GLY A 62 -77.69 -51.90 -7.49
N ARG A 63 -77.27 -52.97 -6.78
CA ARG A 63 -76.10 -52.92 -5.88
C ARG A 63 -74.81 -52.54 -6.63
N ALA A 64 -74.59 -53.13 -7.80
CA ALA A 64 -73.41 -52.86 -8.63
C ALA A 64 -73.33 -51.38 -9.05
N ASN A 65 -74.48 -50.75 -9.34
CA ASN A 65 -74.55 -49.35 -9.78
C ASN A 65 -74.30 -48.38 -8.61
N VAL A 66 -74.75 -48.72 -7.39
CA VAL A 66 -74.38 -47.97 -6.19
C VAL A 66 -72.87 -48.06 -5.93
N GLU A 67 -72.28 -49.25 -6.01
CA GLU A 67 -70.84 -49.46 -5.83
C GLU A 67 -70.02 -48.74 -6.93
N ALA A 68 -70.48 -48.76 -8.19
CA ALA A 68 -69.87 -48.05 -9.30
C ALA A 68 -69.90 -46.53 -9.11
N GLY A 69 -71.05 -45.97 -8.72
CA GLY A 69 -71.15 -44.53 -8.44
C GLY A 69 -70.32 -44.07 -7.24
N THR A 70 -70.21 -44.90 -6.20
CA THR A 70 -69.31 -44.60 -5.07
C THR A 70 -67.83 -44.61 -5.50
N ARG A 71 -67.40 -45.53 -6.37
CA ARG A 71 -66.05 -45.51 -6.96
C ARG A 71 -65.83 -44.26 -7.82
N LEU A 72 -66.78 -43.94 -8.69
CA LEU A 72 -66.70 -42.78 -9.58
C LEU A 72 -66.62 -41.45 -8.81
N ALA A 73 -67.33 -41.32 -7.67
CA ALA A 73 -67.19 -40.19 -6.76
C ALA A 73 -65.82 -40.13 -6.05
N ALA A 74 -65.21 -41.29 -5.76
CA ALA A 74 -63.86 -41.34 -5.20
C ALA A 74 -62.79 -40.97 -6.24
N GLU A 75 -62.96 -41.42 -7.49
CA GLU A 75 -62.11 -41.05 -8.63
C GLU A 75 -62.21 -39.55 -8.93
N ALA A 76 -63.42 -38.98 -8.92
CA ALA A 76 -63.62 -37.54 -9.12
C ALA A 76 -62.85 -36.68 -8.11
N ARG A 77 -62.74 -37.12 -6.84
CA ARG A 77 -61.99 -36.41 -5.79
C ARG A 77 -60.48 -36.31 -6.08
N THR A 78 -59.92 -37.20 -6.90
CA THR A 78 -58.50 -37.15 -7.30
C THR A 78 -58.30 -36.62 -8.72
N ALA A 79 -59.25 -36.80 -9.62
CA ALA A 79 -59.15 -36.42 -11.03
C ALA A 79 -59.61 -34.98 -11.33
N ALA A 80 -60.49 -34.39 -10.51
CA ALA A 80 -61.01 -33.03 -10.67
C ALA A 80 -60.03 -31.96 -10.13
N LEU A 81 -58.82 -31.92 -10.70
CA LEU A 81 -57.74 -31.02 -10.30
C LEU A 81 -58.18 -29.55 -10.28
N ALA A 82 -57.91 -28.88 -9.15
CA ALA A 82 -58.00 -27.44 -9.01
C ALA A 82 -56.84 -26.72 -9.74
N PRO A 83 -56.93 -25.41 -10.02
CA PRO A 83 -55.77 -24.62 -10.42
C PRO A 83 -54.75 -24.49 -9.27
N GLY A 84 -53.49 -24.20 -9.61
CA GLY A 84 -52.39 -23.95 -8.67
C GLY A 84 -51.36 -25.09 -8.52
N ASN A 85 -51.52 -26.20 -9.25
CA ASN A 85 -50.71 -27.42 -9.11
C ASN A 85 -49.55 -27.51 -10.12
N ALA A 86 -49.61 -26.81 -11.26
CA ALA A 86 -48.52 -26.81 -12.24
C ALA A 86 -47.33 -25.93 -11.80
N THR A 87 -46.12 -26.46 -11.84
CA THR A 87 -44.86 -25.72 -11.57
C THR A 87 -43.87 -25.88 -12.73
N PRO A 88 -42.84 -25.03 -12.83
CA PRO A 88 -41.72 -25.25 -13.77
C PRO A 88 -41.04 -26.60 -13.53
N GLY A 89 -40.46 -27.18 -14.57
CA GLY A 89 -39.78 -28.48 -14.53
C GLY A 89 -38.40 -28.48 -13.84
N GLY A 90 -38.10 -27.47 -13.02
CA GLY A 90 -36.82 -27.25 -12.38
C GLY A 90 -36.81 -25.95 -11.57
N GLY A 91 -35.66 -25.59 -11.01
CA GLY A 91 -35.42 -24.30 -10.35
C GLY A 91 -34.29 -23.53 -11.02
N LEU A 92 -33.93 -22.37 -10.45
CA LEU A 92 -32.73 -21.64 -10.87
C LEU A 92 -31.46 -22.39 -10.42
N GLU A 93 -30.43 -22.40 -11.26
CA GLU A 93 -29.10 -22.92 -10.92
C GLU A 93 -28.05 -21.83 -11.18
N VAL A 94 -27.48 -21.28 -10.11
CA VAL A 94 -26.37 -20.32 -10.19
C VAL A 94 -25.05 -21.08 -10.13
N HIS A 95 -24.17 -20.79 -11.08
CA HIS A 95 -22.82 -21.31 -11.16
C HIS A 95 -21.85 -20.12 -11.20
N THR A 96 -20.76 -20.20 -10.44
CA THR A 96 -19.64 -19.26 -10.50
C THR A 96 -18.57 -19.81 -11.44
N ASP A 97 -17.90 -18.95 -12.18
CA ASP A 97 -16.74 -19.33 -12.98
C ASP A 97 -15.49 -19.42 -12.05
N ASP A 98 -14.58 -20.38 -12.31
CA ASP A 98 -13.49 -20.70 -11.38
C ASP A 98 -12.48 -19.56 -11.24
N GLY A 99 -12.52 -18.85 -10.11
CA GLY A 99 -11.60 -17.77 -9.76
C GLY A 99 -12.03 -16.36 -10.20
N ASP A 100 -13.15 -16.24 -10.92
CA ASP A 100 -13.67 -14.96 -11.42
C ASP A 100 -14.85 -14.44 -10.59
N VAL A 101 -15.05 -13.12 -10.62
CA VAL A 101 -16.24 -12.44 -10.04
C VAL A 101 -17.47 -12.54 -10.95
N ALA A 102 -17.59 -13.63 -11.71
CA ALA A 102 -18.59 -13.83 -12.75
C ALA A 102 -19.17 -15.25 -12.73
N GLY A 103 -20.21 -15.46 -13.53
CA GLY A 103 -20.82 -16.78 -13.65
C GLY A 103 -22.02 -16.83 -14.56
N THR A 104 -22.80 -17.89 -14.40
CA THR A 104 -24.06 -18.10 -15.12
C THR A 104 -25.23 -18.39 -14.19
N VAL A 105 -26.43 -18.04 -14.61
CA VAL A 105 -27.68 -18.58 -14.06
C VAL A 105 -28.42 -19.34 -15.15
N ARG A 106 -28.70 -20.62 -14.90
CA ARG A 106 -29.61 -21.42 -15.71
C ARG A 106 -31.02 -21.31 -15.15
N TYR A 107 -31.99 -21.22 -16.04
CA TYR A 107 -33.40 -21.09 -15.69
C TYR A 107 -34.28 -22.03 -16.54
N PRO A 108 -35.33 -22.63 -15.95
CA PRO A 108 -36.18 -23.59 -16.64
C PRO A 108 -37.20 -22.89 -17.54
N ALA A 109 -37.82 -23.66 -18.43
CA ALA A 109 -38.97 -23.19 -19.20
C ALA A 109 -40.13 -22.78 -18.27
N GLY A 110 -40.85 -21.73 -18.66
CA GLY A 110 -41.83 -21.03 -17.83
C GLY A 110 -41.27 -19.84 -17.04
N THR A 111 -39.96 -19.59 -17.05
CA THR A 111 -39.40 -18.37 -16.45
C THR A 111 -39.86 -17.14 -17.22
N THR A 112 -40.29 -16.08 -16.51
CA THR A 112 -40.77 -14.81 -17.10
C THR A 112 -39.86 -13.64 -16.81
N ALA A 113 -39.19 -13.63 -15.66
CA ALA A 113 -38.17 -12.64 -15.34
C ALA A 113 -37.15 -13.20 -14.36
N LEU A 114 -35.94 -12.62 -14.40
CA LEU A 114 -34.86 -12.84 -13.43
C LEU A 114 -34.47 -11.49 -12.83
N SER A 115 -33.98 -11.52 -11.59
CA SER A 115 -33.45 -10.34 -10.90
C SER A 115 -32.26 -10.74 -10.04
N ILE A 116 -31.22 -9.91 -10.05
CA ILE A 116 -29.94 -10.11 -9.38
C ILE A 116 -29.65 -8.93 -8.45
N THR A 117 -29.10 -9.22 -7.27
CA THR A 117 -28.51 -8.23 -6.35
C THR A 117 -27.07 -8.64 -6.05
N GLY A 118 -26.19 -7.66 -5.79
CA GLY A 118 -24.74 -7.88 -5.68
C GLY A 118 -24.04 -8.09 -7.03
N GLY A 119 -24.75 -7.90 -8.14
CA GLY A 119 -24.23 -8.05 -9.50
C GLY A 119 -25.20 -7.56 -10.57
N VAL A 120 -24.79 -7.70 -11.83
CA VAL A 120 -25.56 -7.36 -13.03
C VAL A 120 -25.50 -8.51 -14.05
N PHE A 121 -26.53 -8.64 -14.89
CA PHE A 121 -26.47 -9.49 -16.08
C PHE A 121 -25.66 -8.80 -17.20
N ASP A 122 -25.28 -9.53 -18.26
CA ASP A 122 -24.54 -9.02 -19.45
C ASP A 122 -25.09 -7.70 -20.04
N SER A 123 -26.38 -7.45 -19.87
CA SER A 123 -27.05 -6.21 -20.28
C SER A 123 -26.71 -4.98 -19.42
N GLY A 124 -25.84 -5.12 -18.41
CA GLY A 124 -25.58 -4.12 -17.37
C GLY A 124 -26.76 -3.89 -16.42
N SER A 125 -27.80 -4.72 -16.49
CA SER A 125 -29.05 -4.55 -15.74
C SER A 125 -29.16 -5.55 -14.58
N SER A 126 -29.76 -5.12 -13.47
CA SER A 126 -30.08 -5.97 -12.31
C SER A 126 -31.37 -6.80 -12.49
N SER A 127 -32.06 -6.67 -13.62
CA SER A 127 -33.24 -7.48 -13.95
C SER A 127 -33.36 -7.72 -15.45
N VAL A 128 -33.83 -8.89 -15.85
CA VAL A 128 -34.07 -9.28 -17.25
C VAL A 128 -35.44 -9.92 -17.37
N SER A 129 -36.22 -9.49 -18.37
CA SER A 129 -37.45 -10.19 -18.78
C SER A 129 -37.09 -11.30 -19.77
N VAL A 130 -37.59 -12.51 -19.53
CA VAL A 130 -37.35 -13.68 -20.39
C VAL A 130 -38.47 -13.77 -21.42
N ALA A 131 -38.14 -13.51 -22.69
CA ALA A 131 -39.08 -13.68 -23.79
C ALA A 131 -39.41 -15.17 -24.01
N ASP A 132 -40.62 -15.43 -24.50
CA ASP A 132 -41.12 -16.72 -25.00
C ASP A 132 -41.15 -17.91 -23.99
N GLY A 133 -40.74 -17.70 -22.73
CA GLY A 133 -40.83 -18.70 -21.67
C GLY A 133 -39.99 -19.96 -21.90
N ALA A 134 -38.99 -19.91 -22.78
CA ALA A 134 -38.05 -21.00 -23.01
C ALA A 134 -37.11 -21.20 -21.79
N ALA A 135 -36.49 -22.38 -21.70
CA ALA A 135 -35.35 -22.58 -20.80
C ALA A 135 -34.10 -21.90 -21.39
N GLY A 136 -33.17 -21.47 -20.54
CA GLY A 136 -31.94 -20.82 -21.02
C GLY A 136 -30.91 -20.57 -19.93
N THR A 137 -29.90 -19.77 -20.31
CA THR A 137 -28.79 -19.35 -19.45
C THR A 137 -28.56 -17.86 -19.68
N LEU A 138 -28.32 -17.09 -18.61
CA LEU A 138 -27.74 -15.76 -18.68
C LEU A 138 -26.37 -15.77 -17.99
N HIS A 139 -25.41 -14.98 -18.48
CA HIS A 139 -24.21 -14.66 -17.71
C HIS A 139 -24.46 -13.43 -16.83
N TRP A 140 -23.64 -13.33 -15.78
CA TRP A 140 -23.67 -12.24 -14.82
C TRP A 140 -22.26 -11.95 -14.29
N THR A 141 -22.06 -10.73 -13.82
CA THR A 141 -20.84 -10.27 -13.15
C THR A 141 -21.24 -9.66 -11.80
N ALA A 142 -20.54 -10.00 -10.74
CA ALA A 142 -20.72 -9.38 -9.43
C ALA A 142 -20.28 -7.90 -9.48
N THR A 143 -20.87 -7.09 -8.62
CA THR A 143 -20.46 -5.71 -8.35
C THR A 143 -19.81 -5.70 -6.97
N PRO A 144 -18.52 -6.07 -6.87
CA PRO A 144 -17.85 -6.22 -5.58
C PRO A 144 -17.74 -4.87 -4.87
N HIS A 145 -17.68 -4.93 -3.54
CA HIS A 145 -17.50 -3.76 -2.67
C HIS A 145 -18.59 -2.67 -2.78
N GLU A 146 -19.77 -2.98 -3.32
CA GLU A 146 -20.91 -2.05 -3.32
C GLU A 146 -21.98 -2.46 -2.29
N PRO A 147 -22.47 -1.52 -1.44
CA PRO A 147 -22.09 -0.11 -1.36
C PRO A 147 -20.83 0.16 -0.52
N ASN A 148 -20.37 -0.83 0.27
CA ASN A 148 -19.25 -0.71 1.19
C ASN A 148 -18.11 -1.66 0.79
N TRP A 149 -16.90 -1.38 1.27
CA TRP A 149 -15.67 -2.16 1.05
C TRP A 149 -15.67 -3.60 1.61
N ASP A 150 -16.82 -4.25 1.74
CA ASP A 150 -16.95 -5.54 2.41
C ASP A 150 -16.03 -6.62 1.79
N ARG A 151 -15.34 -7.39 2.65
CA ARG A 151 -14.50 -8.53 2.25
C ARG A 151 -15.25 -9.54 1.38
N THR A 152 -16.54 -9.71 1.64
CA THR A 152 -17.37 -10.73 1.00
C THR A 152 -18.49 -10.12 0.18
N THR A 153 -18.53 -10.42 -1.11
CA THR A 153 -19.64 -10.04 -2.00
C THR A 153 -20.62 -11.21 -2.09
N GLU A 154 -21.89 -10.99 -1.71
CA GLU A 154 -22.98 -11.94 -1.93
C GLU A 154 -23.80 -11.56 -3.16
N VAL A 155 -23.90 -12.49 -4.11
CA VAL A 155 -24.77 -12.40 -5.28
C VAL A 155 -26.03 -13.22 -5.04
N SER A 156 -27.19 -12.59 -5.11
CA SER A 156 -28.49 -13.26 -4.96
C SER A 156 -29.29 -13.16 -6.23
N VAL A 157 -29.62 -14.31 -6.84
CA VAL A 157 -30.47 -14.39 -8.04
C VAL A 157 -31.84 -14.94 -7.67
N THR A 158 -32.87 -14.24 -8.11
CA THR A 158 -34.29 -14.58 -7.96
C THR A 158 -34.99 -14.53 -9.33
N GLY A 159 -36.24 -14.99 -9.40
CA GLY A 159 -37.02 -14.88 -10.63
C GLY A 159 -38.49 -15.20 -10.46
N SER A 160 -39.29 -14.83 -11.44
CA SER A 160 -40.70 -15.19 -11.56
C SER A 160 -40.93 -16.18 -12.68
N TRP A 161 -42.00 -16.97 -12.56
CA TRP A 161 -42.41 -17.95 -13.55
C TRP A 161 -43.93 -17.92 -13.80
N SER A 162 -44.31 -18.42 -14.97
CA SER A 162 -45.67 -18.55 -15.47
C SER A 162 -45.75 -19.77 -16.38
N VAL A 163 -46.51 -20.79 -15.99
CA VAL A 163 -46.68 -22.03 -16.76
C VAL A 163 -48.14 -22.27 -17.12
N ALA A 164 -48.38 -22.87 -18.28
CA ALA A 164 -49.71 -23.31 -18.67
C ALA A 164 -50.17 -24.47 -17.77
N GLU A 165 -51.39 -24.40 -17.27
CA GLU A 165 -51.99 -25.40 -16.40
C GLU A 165 -53.33 -25.88 -16.96
N LYS A 166 -53.51 -27.20 -17.03
CA LYS A 166 -54.82 -27.81 -17.31
C LYS A 166 -55.52 -28.15 -16.00
N TYR A 167 -56.67 -27.55 -15.74
CA TYR A 167 -57.46 -27.78 -14.54
C TYR A 167 -58.96 -27.85 -14.84
N TRP A 168 -59.74 -28.27 -13.85
CA TRP A 168 -61.20 -28.32 -13.92
C TRP A 168 -61.81 -27.06 -13.28
N PRO A 169 -62.62 -26.28 -14.02
CA PRO A 169 -63.30 -25.12 -13.44
C PRO A 169 -64.44 -25.58 -12.52
N ALA A 170 -64.76 -24.75 -11.53
CA ALA A 170 -65.87 -24.98 -10.58
C ALA A 170 -67.23 -24.59 -11.19
N GLU A 171 -67.49 -25.04 -12.42
CA GLU A 171 -68.60 -24.61 -13.27
C GLU A 171 -69.43 -25.81 -13.75
N LEU A 172 -70.74 -25.61 -13.89
CA LEU A 172 -71.68 -26.56 -14.47
C LEU A 172 -72.67 -25.80 -15.35
N ILE A 173 -73.02 -26.35 -16.51
CA ILE A 173 -74.09 -25.83 -17.35
C ILE A 173 -75.42 -26.42 -16.84
N LEU A 174 -76.36 -25.55 -16.47
CA LEU A 174 -77.72 -25.95 -16.09
C LEU A 174 -78.70 -25.55 -17.18
N HIS A 175 -79.33 -26.54 -17.81
CA HIS A 175 -80.38 -26.33 -18.77
C HIS A 175 -81.73 -26.18 -18.04
N PRO A 176 -82.45 -25.05 -18.21
CA PRO A 176 -83.74 -24.84 -17.56
C PRO A 176 -84.79 -25.81 -18.14
N SER A 177 -85.69 -26.26 -17.27
CA SER A 177 -86.90 -26.98 -17.67
C SER A 177 -87.87 -26.04 -18.41
N THR A 178 -88.54 -26.53 -19.46
CA THR A 178 -89.53 -25.73 -20.20
C THR A 178 -90.94 -25.87 -19.63
N ARG A 179 -91.15 -26.86 -18.75
CA ARG A 179 -92.39 -27.12 -18.00
C ARG A 179 -92.06 -27.45 -16.54
N ASP A 180 -92.98 -27.18 -15.63
CA ASP A 180 -92.83 -27.48 -14.19
C ASP A 180 -92.76 -29.00 -13.89
N THR A 181 -93.14 -29.84 -14.85
CA THR A 181 -93.07 -31.31 -14.78
C THR A 181 -91.76 -31.89 -15.31
N GLU A 182 -90.83 -31.07 -15.81
CA GLU A 182 -89.57 -31.52 -16.41
C GLU A 182 -88.41 -31.38 -15.42
N GLN A 183 -87.54 -32.39 -15.37
CA GLN A 183 -86.29 -32.31 -14.61
C GLN A 183 -85.30 -31.38 -15.33
N ARG A 184 -84.60 -30.52 -14.56
CA ARG A 184 -83.48 -29.73 -15.09
C ARG A 184 -82.30 -30.64 -15.40
N ILE A 185 -81.66 -30.42 -16.55
CA ILE A 185 -80.49 -31.18 -16.99
C ILE A 185 -79.23 -30.41 -16.62
N GLY A 186 -78.25 -31.08 -16.02
CA GLY A 186 -76.91 -30.54 -15.78
C GLY A 186 -75.89 -31.19 -16.72
N ALA A 187 -74.97 -30.39 -17.25
CA ALA A 187 -73.85 -30.84 -18.08
C ALA A 187 -72.53 -30.28 -17.53
N GLY A 188 -71.46 -31.05 -17.68
CA GLY A 188 -70.11 -30.61 -17.35
C GLY A 188 -69.51 -29.74 -18.47
N VAL A 189 -68.59 -28.86 -18.10
CA VAL A 189 -67.70 -28.15 -19.02
C VAL A 189 -66.34 -28.84 -19.08
N LYS A 190 -65.72 -28.86 -20.25
CA LYS A 190 -64.40 -29.47 -20.45
C LYS A 190 -63.33 -28.77 -19.60
N PRO A 191 -62.23 -29.47 -19.25
CA PRO A 191 -61.13 -28.87 -18.51
C PRO A 191 -60.50 -27.75 -19.34
N VAL A 192 -60.16 -26.65 -18.68
CA VAL A 192 -59.60 -25.45 -19.32
C VAL A 192 -58.09 -25.43 -19.18
N VAL A 193 -57.43 -24.70 -20.08
CA VAL A 193 -56.02 -24.33 -19.93
C VAL A 193 -55.96 -22.89 -19.45
N GLY A 194 -55.43 -22.68 -18.25
CA GLY A 194 -55.10 -21.36 -17.72
C GLY A 194 -53.60 -21.27 -17.40
N THR A 195 -53.27 -20.39 -16.46
CA THR A 195 -51.89 -20.07 -16.11
C THR A 195 -51.71 -20.16 -14.60
N ASN A 196 -50.71 -20.90 -14.16
CA ASN A 196 -50.20 -20.79 -12.78
C ASN A 196 -48.91 -19.96 -12.79
N SER A 197 -48.68 -19.16 -11.75
CA SER A 197 -47.53 -18.26 -11.66
C SER A 197 -47.01 -18.14 -10.24
N GLY A 198 -45.72 -17.84 -10.10
CA GLY A 198 -45.06 -17.72 -8.81
C GLY A 198 -43.64 -17.20 -8.92
N ALA A 199 -42.89 -17.36 -7.83
CA ALA A 199 -41.47 -17.01 -7.75
C ALA A 199 -40.60 -18.27 -7.57
N PHE A 200 -39.34 -18.19 -7.99
CA PHE A 200 -38.30 -19.12 -7.58
C PHE A 200 -37.73 -18.71 -6.22
N ALA A 201 -37.26 -19.69 -5.45
CA ALA A 201 -36.44 -19.42 -4.29
C ALA A 201 -35.11 -18.77 -4.71
N ALA A 202 -34.61 -17.84 -3.89
CA ALA A 202 -33.33 -17.18 -4.13
C ALA A 202 -32.17 -18.20 -4.20
N LYS A 203 -31.20 -17.93 -5.06
CA LYS A 203 -29.94 -18.66 -5.18
C LYS A 203 -28.78 -17.72 -4.91
N LEU A 204 -27.91 -18.13 -3.99
CA LEU A 204 -26.78 -17.33 -3.52
C LEU A 204 -25.47 -17.86 -4.10
N ALA A 205 -24.58 -16.95 -4.43
CA ALA A 205 -23.16 -17.18 -4.62
C ALA A 205 -22.38 -16.17 -3.75
N SER A 206 -21.23 -16.54 -3.22
CA SER A 206 -20.46 -15.70 -2.31
C SER A 206 -18.97 -15.73 -2.68
N PHE A 207 -18.35 -14.57 -2.70
CA PHE A 207 -16.94 -14.37 -3.05
C PHE A 207 -16.18 -13.77 -1.86
N SER A 208 -14.88 -14.08 -1.71
CA SER A 208 -13.98 -13.40 -0.76
C SER A 208 -12.92 -12.63 -1.54
N HIS A 209 -12.69 -11.38 -1.15
CA HIS A 209 -11.78 -10.45 -1.82
C HIS A 209 -10.57 -10.18 -0.92
N ASP A 210 -9.81 -11.22 -0.61
CA ASP A 210 -8.66 -11.13 0.28
C ASP A 210 -7.62 -10.13 -0.27
N PHE A 211 -7.43 -9.00 0.43
CA PHE A 211 -6.57 -7.93 -0.03
C PHE A 211 -5.14 -8.10 0.50
N VAL A 212 -4.21 -8.23 -0.44
CA VAL A 212 -2.77 -8.37 -0.18
C VAL A 212 -2.05 -7.24 -0.93
N PRO A 213 -1.85 -6.07 -0.31
CA PRO A 213 -1.02 -5.02 -0.86
C PRO A 213 0.46 -5.41 -0.79
N ALA A 214 1.27 -4.79 -1.66
CA ALA A 214 2.72 -4.85 -1.59
C ALA A 214 3.32 -3.46 -1.87
N LEU A 215 4.46 -3.21 -1.23
CA LEU A 215 5.25 -1.99 -1.34
C LEU A 215 6.60 -2.32 -2.00
N ALA A 216 7.14 -1.37 -2.74
CA ALA A 216 8.52 -1.33 -3.21
C ALA A 216 8.94 0.15 -3.22
N THR A 217 10.13 0.54 -2.76
CA THR A 217 10.54 1.95 -2.81
C THR A 217 11.86 2.25 -3.53
N GLN A 218 12.03 3.51 -3.90
CA GLN A 218 13.19 3.98 -4.65
C GLN A 218 13.44 5.47 -4.38
N VAL A 219 14.64 5.80 -3.90
CA VAL A 219 15.02 7.20 -3.71
C VAL A 219 15.37 7.85 -5.06
N PRO A 220 14.86 9.05 -5.38
CA PRO A 220 15.16 9.74 -6.64
C PRO A 220 16.57 10.33 -6.66
N ALA A 221 17.22 10.47 -5.50
CA ALA A 221 18.61 10.91 -5.36
C ALA A 221 19.27 10.21 -4.16
N ALA A 222 20.46 9.66 -4.37
CA ALA A 222 21.24 8.98 -3.32
C ALA A 222 21.92 9.96 -2.34
N ILE A 223 22.05 11.24 -2.69
CA ILE A 223 22.72 12.27 -1.87
C ILE A 223 21.70 13.31 -1.41
N VAL A 224 21.66 13.54 -0.09
CA VAL A 224 20.89 14.62 0.54
C VAL A 224 21.86 15.72 0.94
N GLN A 225 21.64 16.92 0.42
CA GLN A 225 22.49 18.08 0.68
C GLN A 225 22.13 18.67 2.05
N ARG A 226 23.12 18.96 2.92
CA ARG A 226 22.82 19.57 4.24
C ARG A 226 22.15 20.95 4.13
N ALA A 227 22.38 21.68 3.03
CA ALA A 227 21.73 22.96 2.74
C ALA A 227 20.25 22.83 2.32
N ASP A 228 19.81 21.63 1.92
CA ASP A 228 18.42 21.28 1.59
C ASP A 228 18.14 19.86 2.12
N PRO A 229 17.98 19.69 3.45
CA PRO A 229 17.98 18.39 4.10
C PRO A 229 16.62 17.70 3.99
N VAL A 230 16.13 17.57 2.76
CA VAL A 230 14.87 16.92 2.40
C VAL A 230 15.17 15.53 1.87
N PHE A 231 14.77 14.54 2.66
CA PHE A 231 14.74 13.14 2.27
C PHE A 231 13.55 12.92 1.35
N ARG A 232 13.75 12.12 0.31
CA ARG A 232 12.82 11.98 -0.83
C ARG A 232 12.71 10.52 -1.18
N ASP A 233 11.50 10.05 -1.42
CA ASP A 233 11.23 8.66 -1.77
C ASP A 233 10.12 8.56 -2.82
N VAL A 234 10.10 7.46 -3.55
CA VAL A 234 9.02 7.06 -4.45
C VAL A 234 8.54 5.69 -3.98
N VAL A 235 7.34 5.66 -3.41
CA VAL A 235 6.69 4.45 -2.91
C VAL A 235 5.79 3.90 -4.01
N THR A 236 6.19 2.80 -4.63
CA THR A 236 5.36 2.04 -5.56
C THR A 236 4.45 1.11 -4.76
N VAL A 237 3.15 1.27 -4.93
CA VAL A 237 2.13 0.50 -4.21
C VAL A 237 1.38 -0.40 -5.20
N SER A 238 1.24 -1.69 -4.87
CA SER A 238 0.64 -2.70 -5.75
C SER A 238 -0.26 -3.67 -4.97
N ALA A 239 -0.93 -4.58 -5.68
CA ALA A 239 -1.79 -5.62 -5.10
C ALA A 239 -1.53 -7.00 -5.71
N GLY A 240 -1.85 -8.04 -4.95
CA GLY A 240 -1.86 -9.43 -5.40
C GLY A 240 -2.96 -9.75 -6.45
N PRO A 241 -3.17 -11.05 -6.78
CA PRO A 241 -4.01 -11.48 -7.90
C PRO A 241 -5.48 -11.03 -7.85
N ALA A 242 -6.03 -10.76 -6.66
CA ALA A 242 -7.39 -10.23 -6.49
C ALA A 242 -7.53 -8.75 -6.92
N GLY A 243 -6.42 -8.08 -7.24
CA GLY A 243 -6.38 -6.66 -7.56
C GLY A 243 -6.48 -5.77 -6.31
N TRP A 244 -6.47 -4.46 -6.54
CA TRP A 244 -6.81 -3.48 -5.52
C TRP A 244 -8.33 -3.39 -5.39
N PRO A 245 -8.92 -3.48 -4.18
CA PRO A 245 -10.36 -3.34 -3.99
C PRO A 245 -10.87 -2.04 -4.63
N SER A 246 -11.76 -2.17 -5.62
CA SER A 246 -12.36 -1.05 -6.34
C SER A 246 -13.90 -1.12 -6.40
N ARG A 247 -14.56 0.03 -6.29
CA ARG A 247 -16.00 0.21 -6.58
C ARG A 247 -16.10 0.76 -7.99
N GLY A 248 -16.52 -0.10 -8.92
CA GLY A 248 -16.36 0.19 -10.34
C GLY A 248 -14.89 0.32 -10.73
N VAL A 249 -14.54 1.36 -11.50
CA VAL A 249 -13.28 1.43 -12.27
C VAL A 249 -12.18 2.28 -11.60
N ALA A 250 -12.54 3.26 -10.77
CA ALA A 250 -11.58 4.28 -10.30
C ALA A 250 -11.84 4.84 -8.88
N ASP A 251 -12.88 4.35 -8.19
CA ASP A 251 -13.02 4.54 -6.74
C ASP A 251 -12.33 3.32 -6.11
N PHE A 252 -11.20 3.53 -5.43
CA PHE A 252 -10.38 2.49 -4.83
C PHE A 252 -10.50 2.55 -3.30
N MET A 253 -10.31 1.42 -2.61
CA MET A 253 -10.23 1.47 -1.16
C MET A 253 -8.99 2.28 -0.75
N PRO A 254 -9.14 3.37 0.02
CA PRO A 254 -8.00 4.14 0.49
C PRO A 254 -7.29 3.34 1.60
N VAL A 255 -5.96 3.28 1.55
CA VAL A 255 -5.14 2.78 2.66
C VAL A 255 -4.00 3.74 2.98
N VAL A 256 -3.55 3.71 4.23
CA VAL A 256 -2.42 4.48 4.73
C VAL A 256 -1.20 3.57 4.78
N ALA A 257 -0.08 4.04 4.21
CA ALA A 257 1.24 3.48 4.43
C ALA A 257 2.02 4.38 5.41
N GLU A 258 2.72 3.76 6.35
CA GLU A 258 3.54 4.40 7.38
C GLU A 258 5.02 4.25 7.01
N GLY A 259 5.74 5.36 6.83
CA GLY A 259 7.16 5.39 6.48
C GLY A 259 8.00 5.78 7.68
N THR A 260 9.08 5.04 7.94
CA THR A 260 10.11 5.40 8.92
C THR A 260 11.44 5.61 8.23
N LEU A 261 12.05 6.78 8.43
CA LEU A 261 13.39 7.09 7.95
C LEU A 261 14.39 6.74 9.05
N TYR A 262 15.11 5.64 8.88
CA TYR A 262 16.16 5.21 9.79
C TYR A 262 17.51 5.84 9.43
N GLY A 263 18.26 6.24 10.43
CA GLY A 263 19.58 6.88 10.31
C GLY A 263 19.79 8.03 11.31
N PRO A 264 20.99 8.63 11.38
CA PRO A 264 22.17 8.28 10.59
C PRO A 264 22.84 6.98 11.04
N PHE A 265 23.40 6.23 10.08
CA PHE A 265 24.39 5.17 10.34
C PHE A 265 25.78 5.61 9.85
N GLU A 266 26.86 5.26 10.55
CA GLU A 266 28.24 5.57 10.09
C GLU A 266 28.65 4.76 8.85
N ALA A 267 28.12 3.55 8.71
CA ALA A 267 28.44 2.58 7.65
C ALA A 267 27.15 2.12 6.94
N PRO A 268 27.22 1.66 5.67
CA PRO A 268 26.09 1.06 4.97
C PRO A 268 25.54 -0.13 5.75
N GLN A 269 24.22 -0.23 5.82
CA GLN A 269 23.54 -1.38 6.42
C GLN A 269 23.30 -2.46 5.35
N THR A 270 23.30 -3.73 5.78
CA THR A 270 22.94 -4.87 4.94
C THR A 270 21.42 -5.04 4.84
N GLU A 271 20.95 -5.53 3.71
CA GLU A 271 19.52 -5.77 3.48
C GLU A 271 18.97 -6.90 4.38
N GLN A 272 17.87 -6.62 5.08
CA GLN A 272 17.23 -7.53 6.05
C GLN A 272 15.73 -7.19 6.20
N ASP A 273 14.93 -8.14 6.69
CA ASP A 273 13.46 -8.05 6.59
C ASP A 273 12.81 -7.02 7.55
N ALA A 274 13.57 -6.49 8.52
CA ALA A 274 13.15 -5.41 9.41
C ALA A 274 14.38 -4.63 9.91
N ALA A 275 14.22 -3.39 10.36
CA ALA A 275 15.31 -2.61 10.92
C ALA A 275 15.87 -3.25 12.23
N PRO A 276 17.18 -3.11 12.53
CA PRO A 276 17.76 -3.61 13.78
C PRO A 276 17.13 -2.98 15.04
N ASP A 277 17.09 -3.73 16.13
CA ASP A 277 16.67 -3.20 17.44
C ASP A 277 17.52 -1.99 17.85
N GLY A 278 16.85 -0.87 18.14
CA GLY A 278 17.52 0.38 18.51
C GLY A 278 18.16 1.14 17.34
N ALA A 279 17.84 0.79 16.10
CA ALA A 279 18.18 1.60 14.92
C ALA A 279 17.78 3.07 15.11
N PRO A 280 18.67 4.05 14.86
CA PRO A 280 18.33 5.47 14.94
C PRO A 280 17.18 5.81 13.99
N VAL A 281 16.24 6.65 14.45
CA VAL A 281 15.12 7.16 13.63
C VAL A 281 15.31 8.66 13.44
N ALA A 282 15.43 9.07 12.18
CA ALA A 282 15.55 10.47 11.76
C ALA A 282 14.19 11.16 11.66
N GLY A 283 13.14 10.39 11.34
CA GLY A 283 11.76 10.84 11.34
C GLY A 283 10.80 9.81 10.77
N THR A 284 9.53 10.19 10.65
CA THR A 284 8.45 9.38 10.10
C THR A 284 7.60 10.19 9.14
N ALA A 285 6.92 9.51 8.22
CA ALA A 285 5.96 10.09 7.27
C ALA A 285 4.73 9.18 7.14
N GLU A 286 3.60 9.77 6.77
CA GLU A 286 2.37 9.03 6.41
C GLU A 286 2.07 9.28 4.93
N LEU A 287 1.65 8.24 4.22
CA LEU A 287 1.26 8.29 2.82
C LEU A 287 -0.17 7.77 2.67
N ALA A 288 -1.07 8.62 2.16
CA ALA A 288 -2.42 8.24 1.78
C ALA A 288 -2.45 7.71 0.34
N VAL A 289 -2.83 6.45 0.18
CA VAL A 289 -2.93 5.74 -1.11
C VAL A 289 -4.40 5.78 -1.57
N ASP A 290 -4.87 6.97 -1.91
CA ASP A 290 -6.27 7.23 -2.26
C ASP A 290 -6.60 6.96 -3.75
N ALA A 291 -5.57 6.89 -4.61
CA ALA A 291 -5.72 6.66 -6.05
C ALA A 291 -5.52 5.19 -6.46
N GLY A 292 -5.40 4.28 -5.49
CA GLY A 292 -5.13 2.86 -5.72
C GLY A 292 -3.65 2.59 -6.06
N PRO A 293 -3.35 1.52 -6.81
CA PRO A 293 -1.96 1.10 -7.08
C PRO A 293 -1.26 2.08 -8.04
N GLY A 294 0.02 2.35 -7.77
CA GLY A 294 0.83 3.31 -8.52
C GLY A 294 2.01 3.86 -7.70
N ASP A 295 2.69 4.86 -8.27
CA ASP A 295 3.87 5.49 -7.67
C ASP A 295 3.49 6.77 -6.92
N TYR A 296 3.95 6.90 -5.67
CA TYR A 296 3.66 8.04 -4.80
C TYR A 296 4.96 8.68 -4.31
N ALA A 297 5.14 9.97 -4.60
CA ALA A 297 6.29 10.73 -4.13
C ALA A 297 6.09 11.20 -2.68
N VAL A 298 7.10 11.02 -1.84
CA VAL A 298 7.12 11.48 -0.44
C VAL A 298 8.35 12.35 -0.18
N GLU A 299 8.17 13.38 0.65
CA GLU A 299 9.23 14.27 1.11
C GLU A 299 9.21 14.40 2.64
N LEU A 300 10.37 14.34 3.29
CA LEU A 300 10.55 14.58 4.72
C LEU A 300 11.74 15.50 4.96
N ALA A 301 11.48 16.70 5.47
CA ALA A 301 12.53 17.63 5.89
C ALA A 301 13.08 17.25 7.28
N VAL A 302 14.39 17.10 7.39
CA VAL A 302 15.10 16.79 8.65
C VAL A 302 16.16 17.88 8.88
N PRO A 303 15.82 19.04 9.47
CA PRO A 303 16.65 20.24 9.46
C PRO A 303 18.10 20.08 9.97
N ASP A 304 18.31 19.16 10.92
CA ASP A 304 19.61 18.88 11.54
C ASP A 304 20.16 17.50 11.15
N ALA A 305 19.94 17.06 9.91
CA ALA A 305 20.43 15.78 9.40
C ALA A 305 21.97 15.68 9.48
N ALA A 306 22.45 14.86 10.39
CA ALA A 306 23.87 14.58 10.58
C ALA A 306 24.44 13.74 9.42
N PRO A 307 25.76 13.80 9.16
CA PRO A 307 26.44 12.85 8.27
C PRO A 307 26.06 11.39 8.56
N GLY A 308 25.68 10.65 7.53
CA GLY A 308 25.29 9.25 7.68
C GLY A 308 24.63 8.64 6.45
N TYR A 309 24.49 7.32 6.51
CA TYR A 309 23.56 6.56 5.66
C TYR A 309 22.17 6.58 6.27
N TYR A 310 21.15 6.67 5.42
CA TYR A 310 19.74 6.70 5.79
C TYR A 310 18.95 5.77 4.87
N TYR A 311 17.90 5.16 5.43
CA TYR A 311 17.06 4.18 4.74
C TYR A 311 15.60 4.41 5.09
N TRP A 312 14.73 4.46 4.09
CA TRP A 312 13.30 4.36 4.30
C TRP A 312 12.92 2.90 4.59
N VAL A 313 11.85 2.73 5.37
CA VAL A 313 11.09 1.47 5.46
C VAL A 313 9.62 1.86 5.52
N TRP A 314 8.82 1.32 4.61
CA TRP A 314 7.38 1.58 4.55
C TRP A 314 6.58 0.35 4.92
N ALA A 315 5.43 0.55 5.57
CA ALA A 315 4.52 -0.54 5.90
C ALA A 315 3.05 -0.13 5.80
N ILE A 316 2.21 -1.03 5.28
CA ILE A 316 0.75 -0.99 5.43
C ILE A 316 0.38 -1.96 6.56
N ARG A 317 -0.13 -1.42 7.67
CA ARG A 317 -0.56 -2.18 8.85
C ARG A 317 -2.08 -2.06 9.02
N GLU A 318 -2.77 -3.17 9.29
CA GLU A 318 -4.22 -3.17 9.56
C GLU A 318 -4.58 -2.25 10.74
N ALA A 319 -3.77 -2.28 11.80
CA ALA A 319 -3.95 -1.41 12.96
C ALA A 319 -3.84 0.10 12.64
N GLY A 320 -3.01 0.49 11.66
CA GLY A 320 -2.80 1.88 11.23
C GLY A 320 -3.90 2.45 10.32
N GLN A 321 -4.84 1.62 9.85
CA GLN A 321 -5.86 2.06 8.90
C GLN A 321 -6.99 2.89 9.53
N THR A 322 -7.87 3.43 8.69
CA THR A 322 -9.13 4.02 9.16
C THR A 322 -10.07 2.94 9.70
N GLN A 323 -11.02 3.32 10.57
CA GLN A 323 -11.99 2.36 11.11
C GLN A 323 -12.83 1.69 10.00
N ALA A 324 -13.19 2.42 8.94
CA ALA A 324 -13.95 1.88 7.81
C ALA A 324 -13.18 0.79 7.06
N VAL A 325 -11.86 0.94 6.92
CA VAL A 325 -10.98 -0.07 6.30
C VAL A 325 -10.80 -1.29 7.21
N ARG A 326 -10.74 -1.12 8.54
CA ARG A 326 -10.72 -2.26 9.46
C ARG A 326 -12.05 -3.03 9.48
N ASP A 327 -13.17 -2.32 9.57
CA ASP A 327 -14.53 -2.90 9.58
C ASP A 327 -14.84 -3.66 8.28
N SER A 328 -14.15 -3.31 7.17
CA SER A 328 -14.24 -3.99 5.88
C SER A 328 -13.83 -5.48 5.91
N GLY A 329 -12.88 -5.83 6.79
CA GLY A 329 -12.26 -7.16 6.86
C GLY A 329 -11.38 -7.56 5.66
N LEU A 330 -11.09 -6.64 4.73
CA LEU A 330 -10.28 -6.91 3.53
C LEU A 330 -8.82 -7.24 3.86
N LEU A 331 -8.20 -6.44 4.73
CA LEU A 331 -6.94 -6.77 5.37
C LEU A 331 -7.19 -7.82 6.46
N ALA A 332 -6.31 -8.82 6.58
CA ALA A 332 -6.43 -9.79 7.68
C ALA A 332 -6.15 -9.10 9.03
N PRO A 333 -6.82 -9.51 10.13
CA PRO A 333 -6.60 -8.90 11.46
C PRO A 333 -5.14 -9.00 11.88
N GLY A 334 -4.52 -7.86 12.23
CA GLY A 334 -3.10 -7.79 12.57
C GLY A 334 -2.14 -8.00 11.38
N ALA A 335 -2.59 -7.88 10.14
CA ALA A 335 -1.72 -7.94 8.97
C ALA A 335 -0.77 -6.74 8.90
N GLU A 336 0.46 -7.02 8.44
CA GLU A 336 1.52 -6.05 8.18
C GLU A 336 2.20 -6.43 6.86
N TYR A 337 2.25 -5.47 5.95
CA TYR A 337 2.91 -5.57 4.65
C TYR A 337 3.98 -4.50 4.62
N ALA A 338 5.22 -4.87 4.90
CA ALA A 338 6.36 -3.96 4.99
C ALA A 338 7.38 -4.25 3.89
N ASP A 339 8.07 -3.20 3.46
CA ASP A 339 9.30 -3.34 2.66
C ASP A 339 10.50 -3.71 3.56
N ARG A 340 11.61 -4.10 2.93
CA ARG A 340 12.82 -4.55 3.63
C ARG A 340 13.63 -3.34 4.11
N PHE A 341 14.42 -3.53 5.16
CA PHE A 341 15.39 -2.54 5.61
C PHE A 341 16.73 -2.74 4.91
N GLY A 342 17.45 -1.65 4.64
CA GLY A 342 18.83 -1.70 4.16
C GLY A 342 18.99 -1.86 2.64
N VAL A 343 17.90 -1.75 1.87
CA VAL A 343 17.91 -1.88 0.41
C VAL A 343 18.75 -0.76 -0.22
N ILE A 344 19.65 -1.11 -1.16
CA ILE A 344 20.63 -0.16 -1.70
C ILE A 344 20.01 0.94 -2.58
N THR A 345 18.88 0.67 -3.23
CA THR A 345 18.10 1.62 -4.05
C THR A 345 17.25 2.58 -3.23
N GLU A 346 17.19 2.40 -1.92
CA GLU A 346 16.46 3.21 -0.94
C GLU A 346 17.40 4.00 -0.03
N ARG A 347 18.71 3.84 -0.26
CA ARG A 347 19.77 4.42 0.57
C ARG A 347 20.04 5.87 0.19
N GLN A 348 19.72 6.79 1.10
CA GLN A 348 20.16 8.18 1.03
C GLN A 348 21.41 8.40 1.88
N ILE A 349 22.23 9.38 1.52
CA ILE A 349 23.51 9.68 2.15
C ILE A 349 23.60 11.18 2.41
N VAL A 350 23.84 11.56 3.66
CA VAL A 350 24.26 12.91 4.04
C VAL A 350 25.79 12.91 4.12
N PRO A 351 26.50 13.69 3.29
CA PRO A 351 27.96 13.68 3.27
C PRO A 351 28.62 14.13 4.58
N SER A 352 29.81 13.59 4.86
CA SER A 352 30.70 14.05 5.93
C SER A 352 31.11 15.50 5.67
N GLU A 353 31.12 16.33 6.70
CA GLU A 353 31.77 17.63 6.64
C GLU A 353 33.05 17.57 7.46
N LEU A 354 34.17 17.88 6.83
CA LEU A 354 35.48 17.91 7.45
C LEU A 354 35.98 19.36 7.47
N ARG A 355 36.72 19.70 8.51
CA ARG A 355 37.50 20.94 8.62
C ARG A 355 38.97 20.56 8.62
N LEU A 356 39.74 21.16 7.73
CA LEU A 356 41.18 20.96 7.70
C LEU A 356 41.85 22.06 8.52
N ASP A 357 42.88 21.67 9.29
CA ASP A 357 43.94 22.57 9.71
C ASP A 357 45.20 22.18 8.91
N THR A 358 45.93 23.16 8.35
CA THR A 358 47.26 22.89 7.78
C THR A 358 48.34 23.75 8.42
N ALA A 359 49.60 23.31 8.30
CA ALA A 359 50.75 23.97 8.87
C ALA A 359 52.04 23.51 8.19
N LEU A 360 52.78 24.47 7.64
CA LEU A 360 54.11 24.21 7.10
C LEU A 360 55.10 23.82 8.21
N VAL A 361 55.94 22.83 7.93
CA VAL A 361 57.07 22.43 8.79
C VAL A 361 58.10 23.56 8.92
N THR A 362 58.18 24.45 7.93
CA THR A 362 58.95 25.70 8.01
C THR A 362 58.26 26.87 7.30
N ASN A 363 58.16 28.00 7.99
CA ASN A 363 57.59 29.26 7.50
C ASN A 363 58.67 30.28 7.09
N ARG A 364 59.95 29.87 7.06
CA ARG A 364 61.07 30.68 6.57
C ARG A 364 62.10 29.73 5.95
N LEU A 365 62.27 29.79 4.63
CA LEU A 365 63.25 28.98 3.92
C LEU A 365 64.61 29.70 3.89
N GLU A 366 65.66 28.99 4.29
CA GLU A 366 67.05 29.47 4.19
C GLU A 366 67.45 29.72 2.72
N PRO A 367 68.40 30.63 2.44
CA PRO A 367 68.83 30.91 1.08
C PRO A 367 69.23 29.68 0.28
N GLY A 368 68.51 29.42 -0.81
CA GLY A 368 68.72 28.27 -1.69
C GLY A 368 67.96 27.00 -1.30
N ALA A 369 67.26 26.97 -0.15
CA ALA A 369 66.30 25.91 0.13
C ALA A 369 65.07 26.07 -0.78
N ARG A 370 64.60 24.95 -1.35
CA ARG A 370 63.53 24.92 -2.36
C ARG A 370 62.43 23.91 -2.09
N THR A 371 62.46 23.21 -0.97
CA THR A 371 61.46 22.19 -0.65
C THR A 371 60.63 22.63 0.55
N LEU A 372 59.31 22.58 0.42
CA LEU A 372 58.36 22.73 1.52
C LEU A 372 57.80 21.37 1.90
N VAL A 373 57.47 21.21 3.18
CA VAL A 373 56.63 20.11 3.68
C VAL A 373 55.49 20.77 4.44
N ASP A 374 54.27 20.43 4.05
CA ASP A 374 53.06 20.81 4.76
C ASP A 374 52.58 19.63 5.62
N THR A 375 51.86 19.94 6.70
CA THR A 375 51.22 18.95 7.56
C THR A 375 49.74 19.26 7.64
N VAL A 376 48.90 18.24 7.48
CA VAL A 376 47.45 18.39 7.38
C VAL A 376 46.77 17.55 8.44
N ARG A 377 45.71 18.09 9.06
CA ARG A 377 44.82 17.37 9.96
C ARG A 377 43.38 17.61 9.57
N ALA A 378 42.60 16.55 9.38
CA ALA A 378 41.15 16.64 9.23
C ALA A 378 40.44 16.42 10.58
N THR A 379 39.56 17.35 10.93
CA THR A 379 38.62 17.25 12.05
C THR A 379 37.22 17.04 11.47
N ALA A 380 36.45 16.07 11.98
CA ALA A 380 35.04 15.95 11.59
C ALA A 380 34.21 17.07 12.24
N ALA A 381 33.39 17.77 11.45
CA ALA A 381 32.33 18.62 11.99
C ALA A 381 31.28 17.74 12.72
N PRO A 382 30.35 18.32 13.51
CA PRO A 382 29.40 17.54 14.33
C PRO A 382 28.68 16.44 13.53
N GLY A 383 29.03 15.18 13.80
CA GLY A 383 28.62 14.03 12.99
C GLY A 383 29.69 12.96 12.88
N ALA A 384 29.46 12.01 11.97
CA ALA A 384 30.38 10.91 11.67
C ALA A 384 31.19 11.18 10.40
N TRP A 385 32.46 10.79 10.41
CA TRP A 385 33.23 10.55 9.19
C TRP A 385 32.82 9.18 8.65
N LEU A 386 32.15 9.18 7.50
CA LEU A 386 31.53 8.00 6.89
C LEU A 386 32.50 6.82 6.70
N ARG A 387 31.96 5.62 6.81
CA ARG A 387 32.65 4.34 6.66
C ARG A 387 32.14 3.56 5.46
N ASP A 388 32.97 2.68 4.94
CA ASP A 388 32.60 1.72 3.89
C ASP A 388 31.88 0.47 4.46
N SER A 389 31.58 -0.48 3.59
CA SER A 389 30.94 -1.76 3.95
C SER A 389 31.82 -2.68 4.81
N ASP A 390 33.14 -2.48 4.81
CA ASP A 390 34.09 -3.18 5.69
C ASP A 390 34.31 -2.42 7.01
N ASN A 391 33.46 -1.42 7.28
CA ASN A 391 33.44 -0.56 8.45
C ASN A 391 34.74 0.28 8.64
N GLN A 392 35.55 0.42 7.59
CA GLN A 392 36.73 1.28 7.57
C GLN A 392 36.30 2.71 7.26
N ARG A 393 36.99 3.72 7.81
CA ARG A 393 36.73 5.12 7.42
C ARG A 393 37.10 5.30 5.95
N ILE A 394 36.20 5.91 5.18
CA ILE A 394 36.45 6.23 3.77
C ILE A 394 37.54 7.30 3.75
N PRO A 395 38.71 7.09 3.12
CA PRO A 395 39.76 8.10 3.12
C PRO A 395 39.33 9.34 2.32
N VAL A 396 39.60 10.53 2.86
CA VAL A 396 39.44 11.79 2.12
C VAL A 396 40.75 12.14 1.43
N VAL A 397 40.68 12.53 0.16
CA VAL A 397 41.81 13.10 -0.56
C VAL A 397 41.75 14.62 -0.44
N VAL A 398 42.81 15.20 0.11
CA VAL A 398 43.03 16.65 0.21
C VAL A 398 43.99 17.06 -0.89
N ARG A 399 43.62 18.08 -1.68
CA ARG A 399 44.47 18.76 -2.65
C ARG A 399 45.10 19.98 -1.98
N LEU A 400 46.43 20.02 -1.94
CA LEU A 400 47.22 21.16 -1.47
C LEU A 400 47.71 21.93 -2.69
N THR A 401 47.29 23.19 -2.82
CA THR A 401 47.70 24.06 -3.93
C THR A 401 48.68 25.12 -3.42
N TYR A 402 49.85 25.21 -4.05
CA TYR A 402 50.92 26.11 -3.64
C TYR A 402 50.90 27.37 -4.50
N PHE A 403 50.82 28.54 -3.88
CA PHE A 403 50.72 29.83 -4.56
C PHE A 403 51.86 30.77 -4.16
N GLN A 404 52.49 31.41 -5.14
CA GLN A 404 53.46 32.50 -4.91
C GLN A 404 52.76 33.87 -4.84
N SER A 405 53.33 34.76 -4.02
CA SER A 405 53.02 36.19 -3.97
C SER A 405 54.30 36.99 -3.69
N ASP A 406 54.41 38.20 -4.26
CA ASP A 406 55.59 39.07 -4.06
C ASP A 406 55.63 39.68 -2.65
N GLU A 407 54.48 40.14 -2.17
CA GLU A 407 54.28 40.63 -0.80
C GLU A 407 53.77 39.51 0.11
N ARG A 408 53.86 39.71 1.43
CA ARG A 408 53.35 38.71 2.39
C ARG A 408 51.82 38.62 2.26
N PRO A 409 51.25 37.43 1.96
CA PRO A 409 49.82 37.30 1.76
C PRO A 409 49.05 37.61 3.05
N THR A 410 47.89 38.24 2.91
CA THR A 410 46.91 38.44 3.98
C THR A 410 45.86 37.35 3.92
N ARG A 411 45.48 36.80 5.08
CA ARG A 411 44.44 35.77 5.16
C ARG A 411 43.11 36.24 4.58
N GLN A 412 42.56 35.51 3.60
CA GLN A 412 41.30 35.80 2.92
C GLN A 412 40.67 34.53 2.29
N PRO A 413 39.34 34.44 2.10
CA PRO A 413 38.71 33.19 1.65
C PRO A 413 39.04 32.75 0.22
N GLU A 414 39.39 33.70 -0.66
CA GLU A 414 39.61 33.46 -2.08
C GLU A 414 41.05 33.79 -2.47
N VAL A 415 41.63 33.00 -3.39
CA VAL A 415 42.95 33.27 -3.97
C VAL A 415 42.90 34.57 -4.79
N PRO A 416 43.77 35.57 -4.54
CA PRO A 416 43.75 36.83 -5.28
C PRO A 416 44.35 36.69 -6.69
N ASP A 417 43.87 37.50 -7.65
CA ASP A 417 44.36 37.55 -9.05
C ASP A 417 45.89 37.72 -9.20
N GLY A 418 46.57 38.26 -8.19
CA GLY A 418 48.02 38.45 -8.17
C GLY A 418 48.82 37.24 -7.67
N ALA A 419 48.16 36.16 -7.23
CA ALA A 419 48.82 34.95 -6.78
C ALA A 419 49.12 34.01 -7.95
N THR A 420 50.35 33.53 -8.05
CA THR A 420 50.76 32.60 -9.12
C THR A 420 50.72 31.16 -8.60
N GLU A 421 49.89 30.29 -9.19
CA GLU A 421 49.93 28.86 -8.89
C GLU A 421 51.29 28.25 -9.29
N LEU A 422 51.94 27.59 -8.34
CA LEU A 422 53.22 26.88 -8.54
C LEU A 422 53.01 25.39 -8.84
N GLY A 423 51.89 24.83 -8.39
CA GLY A 423 51.50 23.44 -8.58
C GLY A 423 50.72 22.90 -7.38
N THR A 424 50.39 21.61 -7.45
CA THR A 424 49.57 20.91 -6.45
C THR A 424 50.26 19.65 -5.92
N ALA A 425 49.97 19.30 -4.67
CA ALA A 425 50.19 17.97 -4.11
C ALA A 425 48.85 17.39 -3.64
N THR A 426 48.78 16.07 -3.46
CA THR A 426 47.62 15.41 -2.84
C THR A 426 48.03 14.54 -1.66
N LEU A 427 47.15 14.44 -0.68
CA LEU A 427 47.33 13.68 0.55
C LEU A 427 46.04 12.92 0.86
N SER A 428 46.16 11.67 1.28
CA SER A 428 45.03 10.87 1.75
C SER A 428 45.01 10.83 3.27
N LEU A 429 43.91 11.25 3.88
CA LEU A 429 43.67 11.19 5.32
C LEU A 429 42.61 10.13 5.59
N ALA A 430 42.89 9.23 6.54
CA ALA A 430 41.98 8.13 6.89
C ALA A 430 41.51 8.15 8.36
N GLU A 431 42.05 9.04 9.20
CA GLU A 431 41.70 9.16 10.61
C GLU A 431 41.49 10.63 11.01
N PRO A 432 40.51 10.93 11.89
CA PRO A 432 40.30 12.26 12.42
C PRO A 432 41.38 12.65 13.43
N ASP A 433 41.60 13.95 13.57
CA ASP A 433 42.45 14.58 14.59
C ASP A 433 43.95 14.21 14.55
N VAL A 434 44.38 13.44 13.55
CA VAL A 434 45.77 13.06 13.29
C VAL A 434 46.40 14.01 12.27
N TRP A 435 47.60 14.52 12.61
CA TRP A 435 48.46 15.25 11.66
C TRP A 435 49.20 14.26 10.76
N VAL A 436 49.18 14.50 9.45
CA VAL A 436 49.91 13.71 8.46
C VAL A 436 50.74 14.63 7.57
N ASP A 437 52.02 14.30 7.40
CA ASP A 437 52.94 15.02 6.53
C ASP A 437 52.58 14.79 5.06
N ALA A 438 52.46 15.87 4.29
CA ALA A 438 52.33 15.80 2.84
C ALA A 438 53.66 15.37 2.17
N ALA A 439 53.57 14.91 0.92
CA ALA A 439 54.77 14.73 0.11
C ALA A 439 55.51 16.07 -0.04
N PRO A 440 56.86 16.11 0.06
CA PRO A 440 57.60 17.36 -0.09
C PRO A 440 57.36 18.02 -1.45
N PHE A 441 57.05 19.32 -1.44
CA PHE A 441 56.81 20.12 -2.63
C PHE A 441 58.06 20.91 -3.00
N ASP A 442 58.59 20.68 -4.21
CA ASP A 442 59.73 21.42 -4.74
C ASP A 442 59.26 22.70 -5.46
N ILE A 443 59.60 23.84 -4.86
CA ILE A 443 59.34 25.19 -5.37
C ILE A 443 60.14 25.39 -6.67
N PRO A 444 59.50 25.83 -7.77
CA PRO A 444 60.18 26.11 -9.03
C PRO A 444 61.39 27.04 -8.91
N GLU A 445 62.37 26.85 -9.78
CA GLU A 445 63.53 27.74 -9.86
C GLU A 445 63.09 29.16 -10.25
N GLY A 446 63.71 30.17 -9.62
CA GLY A 446 63.39 31.58 -9.86
C GLY A 446 62.23 32.14 -9.06
N THR A 447 61.42 31.31 -8.38
CA THR A 447 60.36 31.77 -7.45
C THR A 447 60.95 32.59 -6.30
N ARG A 448 60.29 33.69 -5.93
CA ARG A 448 60.71 34.71 -4.95
C ARG A 448 59.51 35.19 -4.13
N GLY A 449 59.77 35.95 -3.06
CA GLY A 449 58.73 36.49 -2.19
C GLY A 449 58.23 35.45 -1.19
N TRP A 450 56.93 35.17 -1.24
CA TRP A 450 56.23 34.30 -0.29
C TRP A 450 55.52 33.16 -1.03
N VAL A 451 55.44 32.00 -0.38
CA VAL A 451 54.62 30.86 -0.82
C VAL A 451 53.58 30.59 0.25
N THR A 452 52.30 30.47 -0.12
CA THR A 452 51.23 29.97 0.76
C THR A 452 50.64 28.71 0.18
N VAL A 453 50.24 27.78 1.05
CA VAL A 453 49.39 26.64 0.69
C VAL A 453 47.92 27.07 0.80
N GLN A 454 47.04 26.35 0.09
CA GLN A 454 45.61 26.26 0.35
C GLN A 454 45.21 24.79 0.24
N ALA A 455 44.48 24.26 1.21
CA ALA A 455 44.00 22.89 1.25
C ALA A 455 42.51 22.78 0.92
N CYS A 456 42.18 21.94 -0.07
CA CYS A 456 40.84 21.73 -0.57
C CYS A 456 40.44 20.25 -0.55
N VAL A 457 39.18 19.99 -0.17
CA VAL A 457 38.47 18.74 -0.46
C VAL A 457 37.58 19.01 -1.68
N THR A 458 37.91 18.41 -2.83
CA THR A 458 37.09 18.50 -4.05
C THR A 458 36.56 17.12 -4.43
N ALA A 459 35.40 17.06 -5.09
CA ALA A 459 34.82 15.79 -5.55
C ALA A 459 35.69 15.09 -6.61
N GLU A 460 36.45 15.86 -7.41
CA GLU A 460 37.30 15.36 -8.50
C GLU A 460 38.55 14.62 -8.01
N ASP A 461 39.04 14.95 -6.81
CA ASP A 461 40.20 14.29 -6.20
C ASP A 461 39.86 12.97 -5.51
N GLN A 462 38.58 12.72 -5.22
CA GLN A 462 38.18 11.55 -4.42
C GLN A 462 38.26 10.25 -5.22
N SER A 463 38.54 9.17 -4.50
CA SER A 463 38.30 7.82 -5.03
C SER A 463 36.81 7.59 -5.29
N GLU A 464 36.46 6.57 -6.09
CA GLU A 464 35.06 6.15 -6.31
C GLU A 464 34.29 5.90 -5.00
N ALA A 465 34.97 5.42 -3.95
CA ALA A 465 34.39 5.23 -2.63
C ALA A 465 34.15 6.55 -1.87
N GLY A 466 34.98 7.57 -2.09
CA GLY A 466 34.89 8.90 -1.45
C GLY A 466 34.08 9.93 -2.24
N ALA A 467 33.83 9.69 -3.52
CA ALA A 467 32.99 10.54 -4.36
C ALA A 467 31.61 10.74 -3.72
N GLU A 468 31.19 12.01 -3.59
CA GLU A 468 29.94 12.41 -2.94
C GLU A 468 29.81 11.97 -1.45
N ARG A 469 30.90 11.59 -0.77
CA ARG A 469 30.90 11.28 0.68
C ARG A 469 31.40 12.43 1.56
N PHE A 470 31.94 13.48 0.93
CA PHE A 470 32.45 14.67 1.60
C PHE A 470 31.79 15.92 1.01
N VAL A 471 31.45 16.87 1.87
CA VAL A 471 31.07 18.23 1.46
C VAL A 471 32.31 18.94 0.93
N PRO A 472 32.30 19.50 -0.31
CA PRO A 472 33.43 20.26 -0.83
C PRO A 472 33.75 21.48 0.05
N TRP A 473 35.03 21.70 0.34
CA TRP A 473 35.49 22.78 1.22
C TRP A 473 36.96 23.12 0.94
N CYS A 474 37.35 24.38 1.13
CA CYS A 474 38.74 24.82 1.16
C CYS A 474 38.98 25.72 2.38
N ASP A 475 40.23 25.78 2.85
CA ASP A 475 40.69 26.80 3.80
C ASP A 475 40.91 28.17 3.12
N ASP A 476 41.24 29.17 3.94
CA ASP A 476 41.50 30.54 3.48
C ASP A 476 42.89 30.64 2.85
N TYR A 477 43.03 31.34 1.73
CA TYR A 477 44.33 31.74 1.20
C TYR A 477 45.11 32.60 2.21
N GLY A 478 46.42 32.39 2.33
CA GLY A 478 47.31 33.28 3.09
C GLY A 478 47.25 33.13 4.61
N VAL A 479 46.90 31.94 5.11
CA VAL A 479 46.94 31.64 6.55
C VAL A 479 48.41 31.68 7.04
N PRO A 480 48.72 32.38 8.15
CA PRO A 480 50.10 32.57 8.58
C PRO A 480 50.89 31.30 8.93
N ALA A 481 50.23 30.20 9.31
CA ALA A 481 50.84 28.89 9.56
C ALA A 481 51.20 28.15 8.26
N GLU A 482 50.58 28.53 7.16
CA GLU A 482 50.59 27.86 5.85
C GLU A 482 51.42 28.68 4.83
N THR A 483 52.03 29.77 5.31
CA THR A 483 52.78 30.76 4.53
C THR A 483 54.26 30.75 4.92
N ALA A 484 55.16 30.67 3.93
CA ALA A 484 56.61 30.72 4.08
C ALA A 484 57.28 31.88 3.32
N GLU A 485 58.29 32.49 3.95
CA GLU A 485 59.19 33.48 3.31
C GLU A 485 60.31 32.77 2.53
N LEU A 486 60.50 33.12 1.25
CA LEU A 486 61.65 32.70 0.46
C LEU A 486 62.79 33.71 0.65
N VAL A 487 63.73 33.42 1.55
CA VAL A 487 64.85 34.33 1.82
C VAL A 487 65.83 34.32 0.65
N GLU A 488 65.94 35.45 -0.06
CA GLU A 488 66.97 35.60 -1.10
C GLU A 488 68.38 35.60 -0.48
N PRO A 489 69.38 34.98 -1.13
CA PRO A 489 70.77 35.11 -0.70
C PRO A 489 71.17 36.58 -0.72
N ALA A 490 71.78 37.05 0.39
CA ALA A 490 72.26 38.41 0.49
C ALA A 490 73.20 38.71 -0.70
N ALA A 491 72.92 39.80 -1.42
CA ALA A 491 73.72 40.21 -2.57
C ALA A 491 75.20 40.30 -2.18
N GLU A 492 76.04 39.57 -2.91
CA GLU A 492 77.46 39.44 -2.58
C GLU A 492 78.14 40.81 -2.68
N VAL A 493 78.41 41.42 -1.51
CA VAL A 493 79.07 42.73 -1.45
C VAL A 493 80.52 42.54 -1.84
N ALA A 494 80.80 42.75 -3.12
CA ALA A 494 82.15 42.72 -3.66
C ALA A 494 83.07 43.63 -2.82
N PRO A 495 84.17 43.11 -2.23
CA PRO A 495 85.00 43.90 -1.35
C PRO A 495 85.67 45.02 -2.14
N THR A 496 85.35 46.27 -1.81
CA THR A 496 86.07 47.44 -2.28
C THR A 496 87.50 47.38 -1.74
N ALA A 497 88.43 46.99 -2.60
CA ALA A 497 89.84 47.02 -2.29
C ALA A 497 90.35 48.47 -2.29
N ASP A 498 90.91 48.91 -1.17
CA ASP A 498 91.83 50.04 -1.15
C ASP A 498 92.99 49.77 -0.18
N ILE A 499 94.21 50.04 -0.66
CA ILE A 499 95.47 49.70 0.01
C ILE A 499 96.34 50.97 0.08
N ALA A 500 96.75 51.36 1.29
CA ALA A 500 98.12 51.86 1.55
C ALA A 500 98.37 52.13 3.05
N ALA A 501 99.63 52.05 3.46
CA ALA A 501 100.08 52.17 4.85
C ALA A 501 100.97 53.40 5.10
N THR A 502 101.08 53.81 6.37
CA THR A 502 102.24 54.39 7.11
C THR A 502 101.71 54.99 8.42
N GLY A 503 102.41 55.04 9.56
CA GLY A 503 103.70 54.54 10.01
C GLY A 503 103.79 54.69 11.56
N ALA A 504 104.77 54.07 12.24
CA ALA A 504 104.75 53.92 13.71
C ALA A 504 105.57 54.96 14.50
N ALA A 505 105.14 55.30 15.74
CA ALA A 505 106.01 55.80 16.84
C ALA A 505 105.36 55.73 18.27
N THR A 506 105.90 54.87 19.13
CA THR A 506 106.07 54.93 20.62
C THR A 506 105.27 55.86 21.57
N ALA A 507 104.51 55.23 22.50
CA ALA A 507 104.46 55.32 24.00
C ALA A 507 105.05 56.55 24.79
N PRO A 508 104.59 56.90 26.04
CA PRO A 508 104.20 55.98 27.14
C PRO A 508 103.04 56.39 28.13
N ARG A 509 102.85 55.58 29.19
CA ARG A 509 101.81 55.59 30.28
C ARG A 509 102.04 56.63 31.41
N PRO A 510 101.04 56.88 32.30
CA PRO A 510 100.93 56.18 33.63
C PRO A 510 99.49 55.70 33.98
N MET A 511 99.26 54.51 34.57
CA MET A 511 99.09 54.17 36.02
C MET A 511 97.99 54.90 36.82
N LEU A 512 97.01 54.14 37.38
CA LEU A 512 96.72 54.03 38.84
C LEU A 512 95.54 53.04 39.18
N PHE A 513 95.84 52.01 39.99
CA PHE A 513 95.10 51.37 41.12
C PHE A 513 93.54 51.36 41.16
N ALA A 514 92.85 50.21 41.28
CA ALA A 514 92.49 49.44 42.51
C ALA A 514 91.47 50.15 43.45
N ALA A 515 90.44 49.55 44.09
CA ALA A 515 89.91 48.17 44.20
C ALA A 515 88.35 48.25 44.31
N GLY A 516 87.51 47.36 44.89
CA GLY A 516 87.66 46.06 45.61
C GLY A 516 86.39 45.69 46.43
N LEU A 517 86.18 44.38 46.70
CA LEU A 517 85.09 43.74 47.51
C LEU A 517 83.65 43.82 46.94
N LEU A 518 82.81 42.77 46.88
CA LEU A 518 82.48 41.58 47.72
C LEU A 518 81.59 41.86 48.95
N GLY A 519 80.41 41.21 48.97
CA GLY A 519 79.51 41.09 50.12
C GLY A 519 78.31 40.20 49.77
N ALA A 520 78.13 39.08 50.48
CA ALA A 520 77.06 38.10 50.23
C ALA A 520 76.29 37.75 51.52
N GLY A 521 75.07 37.22 51.36
CA GLY A 521 74.18 36.78 52.45
C GLY A 521 73.10 37.81 52.81
N GLY A 522 71.89 37.43 53.25
CA GLY A 522 71.32 36.08 53.39
C GLY A 522 70.33 35.98 54.57
N LEU A 523 69.26 35.18 54.38
CA LEU A 523 68.34 34.59 55.38
C LEU A 523 67.21 35.42 56.04
N LEU A 524 65.98 34.86 55.91
CA LEU A 524 64.85 34.77 56.88
C LEU A 524 64.14 36.08 57.34
N GLY A 525 62.84 36.11 57.62
CA GLY A 525 61.76 35.10 57.59
C GLY A 525 60.49 35.58 58.33
N GLY A 526 59.35 34.87 58.23
CA GLY A 526 58.07 35.17 58.93
C GLY A 526 56.98 35.74 58.00
N ILE A 527 55.94 35.00 57.58
CA ILE A 527 54.77 34.45 58.33
C ILE A 527 53.80 35.53 58.84
N VAL A 528 52.64 35.67 58.17
CA VAL A 528 51.28 35.67 58.78
C VAL A 528 50.30 35.05 57.77
N ALA A 529 49.30 34.30 58.24
CA ALA A 529 48.25 33.68 57.43
C ALA A 529 46.84 34.06 57.91
N LEU A 530 45.89 34.18 56.98
CA LEU A 530 44.41 34.27 57.14
C LEU A 530 43.84 33.97 55.74
N ARG A 531 43.18 32.85 55.38
CA ARG A 531 42.22 31.90 55.99
C ARG A 531 40.73 32.29 55.81
N ARG A 532 40.09 31.65 54.81
CA ARG A 532 38.63 31.41 54.64
C ARG A 532 37.77 32.66 54.30
N THR A 533 36.59 32.56 53.66
CA THR A 533 35.66 31.42 53.44
C THR A 533 34.83 31.55 52.14
N HIS A 534 34.14 30.46 51.76
CA HIS A 534 33.12 30.38 50.69
C HIS A 534 31.88 31.29 50.87
N GLY A 535 31.18 31.51 49.76
CA GLY A 535 29.78 31.94 49.64
C GLY A 535 29.58 32.58 48.25
N SER A 536 28.68 32.13 47.39
CA SER A 536 27.69 31.03 47.48
C SER A 536 27.30 30.58 46.08
#